data_AF-A0A1G2G1D2-F1
#
_entry.id   AF-A0A1G2G1D2-F1
#
_cell.length_a   1.000
_cell.length_b   1.000
_cell.length_c   1.000
_cell.angle_alpha   90.00
_cell.angle_beta   90.00
_cell.angle_gamma   90.00
#
_symmetry.space_group_name_H-M   'P 1'
#
loop_
_entity.id
_entity.type
_entity.pdbx_description
1 polymer ?
#
loop_
_entity_poly.entity_id
_entity_poly.type
_entity_poly.pdbx_seq_one_letter_code
_entity_poly.pdbx_strand_id
1 'polypeptide(L)'
;MIDPNIAQHRTEVITRFINLETMINSIICNYYMHKLDKNFILDILYDENFTFSLRRNILFKILKRLKISGKELEPLYRLNTIRNYFAHVNQHIIDISGKARIPDPKDSEKGVNFEELYKEYVEKDKVVCKHLYEIIQNMKIDGLDVTTVKSPDMKNRDK
;
A
#
# COMPACT_ATOMS: atom_id res chain seq x y z
N MET A 1 -0.51 13.99 24.08
CA MET A 1 -1.65 14.03 23.14
C MET A 1 -1.05 13.98 21.75
N ILE A 2 -1.47 13.03 20.91
CA ILE A 2 -0.96 12.94 19.54
C ILE A 2 -1.50 14.14 18.77
N ASP A 3 -0.64 14.78 17.98
CA ASP A 3 -1.06 15.84 17.06
C ASP A 3 -2.22 15.31 16.17
N PRO A 4 -3.40 15.96 16.16
CA PRO A 4 -4.53 15.54 15.34
C PRO A 4 -4.16 15.28 13.86
N ASN A 5 -3.22 16.04 13.31
CA ASN A 5 -2.74 15.86 11.94
C ASN A 5 -2.02 14.51 11.77
N ILE A 6 -1.22 14.10 12.75
CA ILE A 6 -0.51 12.80 12.72
C ILE A 6 -1.51 11.63 12.81
N ALA A 7 -2.57 11.77 13.61
CA ALA A 7 -3.62 10.74 13.70
C ALA A 7 -4.38 10.59 12.37
N GLN A 8 -4.65 11.70 11.67
CA GLN A 8 -5.24 11.68 10.34
C GLN A 8 -4.30 11.04 9.32
N HIS A 9 -3.04 11.49 9.25
CA HIS A 9 -2.02 10.92 8.35
C HIS A 9 -1.83 9.42 8.57
N ARG A 10 -1.82 8.96 9.84
CA ARG A 10 -1.77 7.53 10.17
C ARG A 10 -2.92 6.76 9.53
N THR A 11 -4.14 7.25 9.71
CA THR A 11 -5.34 6.59 9.19
C THR A 11 -5.28 6.50 7.67
N GLU A 12 -4.87 7.57 7.01
CA GLU A 12 -4.73 7.62 5.56
C GLU A 12 -3.64 6.68 5.05
N VAL A 13 -2.43 6.71 5.63
CA VAL A 13 -1.32 5.84 5.25
C VAL A 13 -1.69 4.37 5.42
N ILE A 14 -2.28 3.99 6.55
CA ILE A 14 -2.71 2.61 6.79
C ILE A 14 -3.76 2.17 5.76
N THR A 15 -4.78 3.01 5.53
CA THR A 15 -5.87 2.69 4.59
C THR A 15 -5.36 2.54 3.15
N ARG A 16 -4.53 3.49 2.69
CA ARG A 16 -3.92 3.42 1.35
C ARG A 16 -3.03 2.19 1.21
N PHE A 17 -2.27 1.84 2.24
CA PHE A 17 -1.42 0.65 2.20
C PHE A 17 -2.23 -0.64 2.10
N ILE A 18 -3.35 -0.74 2.83
CA ILE A 18 -4.29 -1.87 2.71
C ILE A 18 -4.83 -1.98 1.27
N ASN A 19 -5.09 -0.86 0.59
CA ASN A 19 -5.51 -0.88 -0.82
C ASN A 19 -4.39 -1.41 -1.74
N LEU A 20 -3.13 -1.07 -1.48
CA LEU A 20 -1.98 -1.66 -2.18
C LEU A 20 -1.91 -3.17 -1.95
N GLU A 21 -2.07 -3.65 -0.71
CA GLU A 21 -2.10 -5.09 -0.41
C GLU A 21 -3.24 -5.79 -1.15
N THR A 22 -4.42 -5.19 -1.18
CA THR A 22 -5.59 -5.70 -1.92
C THR A 22 -5.30 -5.81 -3.43
N MET A 23 -4.70 -4.79 -4.04
CA MET A 23 -4.32 -4.83 -5.46
C MET A 23 -3.30 -5.93 -5.75
N ILE A 24 -2.29 -6.10 -4.89
CA ILE A 24 -1.30 -7.17 -5.02
C ILE A 24 -1.96 -8.54 -4.88
N ASN A 25 -2.87 -8.71 -3.91
CA ASN A 25 -3.64 -9.95 -3.73
C ASN A 25 -4.47 -10.29 -4.97
N SER A 26 -5.11 -9.29 -5.60
CA SER A 26 -5.85 -9.48 -6.86
C SER A 26 -4.94 -9.98 -7.99
N ILE A 27 -3.74 -9.41 -8.12
CA ILE A 27 -2.75 -9.86 -9.13
C ILE A 27 -2.32 -11.31 -8.86
N ILE A 28 -2.00 -11.64 -7.60
CA ILE A 28 -1.58 -12.99 -7.21
C ILE A 28 -2.71 -13.99 -7.48
N CYS A 29 -3.93 -13.69 -7.02
CA CYS A 29 -5.09 -14.53 -7.21
C CYS A 29 -5.35 -14.76 -8.69
N ASN A 30 -5.42 -13.70 -9.49
CA ASN A 30 -5.71 -13.83 -10.91
C ASN A 30 -4.62 -14.60 -11.66
N TYR A 31 -3.34 -14.44 -11.29
CA TYR A 31 -2.26 -15.17 -11.93
C TYR A 31 -2.31 -16.69 -11.68
N TYR A 32 -2.62 -17.12 -10.45
CA TYR A 32 -2.59 -18.55 -10.09
C TYR A 32 -3.93 -19.27 -10.27
N MET A 33 -5.04 -18.54 -10.10
CA MET A 33 -6.40 -19.10 -10.16
C MET A 33 -7.12 -18.79 -11.47
N HIS A 34 -6.54 -17.92 -12.33
CA HIS A 34 -7.15 -17.42 -13.57
C HIS A 34 -8.49 -16.70 -13.38
N LYS A 35 -8.82 -16.35 -12.14
CA LYS A 35 -10.01 -15.62 -11.72
C LYS A 35 -9.74 -14.94 -10.38
N LEU A 36 -10.63 -14.01 -10.00
CA LEU A 36 -10.68 -13.50 -8.63
C LEU A 36 -11.53 -14.45 -7.78
N ASP A 37 -10.88 -15.17 -6.87
CA ASP A 37 -11.51 -16.09 -5.94
C ASP A 37 -11.48 -15.49 -4.53
N LYS A 38 -12.66 -15.15 -4.01
CA LYS A 38 -12.79 -14.50 -2.70
C LYS A 38 -12.24 -15.36 -1.56
N ASN A 39 -12.45 -16.68 -1.60
CA ASN A 39 -11.99 -17.56 -0.53
C ASN A 39 -10.47 -17.69 -0.58
N PHE A 40 -9.89 -17.82 -1.77
CA PHE A 40 -8.43 -17.78 -1.89
C PHE A 40 -7.84 -16.47 -1.37
N ILE A 41 -8.47 -15.33 -1.69
CA ILE A 41 -8.01 -14.03 -1.17
C ILE A 41 -8.13 -14.00 0.36
N LEU A 42 -9.30 -14.25 0.93
CA LEU A 42 -9.56 -14.08 2.37
C LEU A 42 -8.93 -15.16 3.25
N ASP A 43 -8.96 -16.42 2.82
CA ASP A 43 -8.51 -17.53 3.66
C ASP A 43 -7.01 -17.79 3.52
N ILE A 44 -6.41 -17.46 2.36
CA ILE A 44 -4.99 -17.71 2.08
C ILE A 44 -4.21 -16.39 2.02
N LEU A 45 -4.63 -15.45 1.17
CA LEU A 45 -3.86 -14.23 0.96
C LEU A 45 -4.03 -13.17 2.05
N TYR A 46 -4.94 -13.35 3.02
CA TYR A 46 -5.06 -12.51 4.23
C TYR A 46 -4.56 -13.20 5.51
N ASP A 47 -4.14 -14.47 5.43
CA ASP A 47 -3.52 -15.19 6.54
C ASP A 47 -2.32 -14.41 7.10
N GLU A 48 -2.12 -14.44 8.42
CA GLU A 48 -1.06 -13.71 9.10
C GLU A 48 0.35 -14.11 8.65
N ASN A 49 0.52 -15.35 8.21
CA ASN A 49 1.80 -15.85 7.69
C ASN A 49 2.05 -15.39 6.25
N PHE A 50 1.00 -14.95 5.55
CA PHE A 50 1.12 -14.36 4.22
C PHE A 50 1.59 -12.91 4.31
N THR A 51 2.78 -12.66 4.83
CA THR A 51 3.27 -11.29 5.09
C THR A 51 3.35 -10.41 3.82
N PHE A 52 3.34 -9.08 3.99
CA PHE A 52 3.55 -8.14 2.87
C PHE A 52 4.84 -8.44 2.08
N SER A 53 5.93 -8.78 2.78
CA SER A 53 7.19 -9.16 2.14
C SER A 53 7.03 -10.39 1.24
N LEU A 54 6.24 -11.37 1.67
CA LEU A 54 5.91 -12.55 0.86
C LEU A 54 5.06 -12.16 -0.36
N ARG A 55 3.97 -11.38 -0.16
CA ARG A 55 3.13 -10.82 -1.24
C ARG A 55 3.98 -10.13 -2.30
N ARG A 56 4.85 -9.21 -1.88
CA ARG A 56 5.77 -8.48 -2.76
C ARG A 56 6.69 -9.43 -3.52
N ASN A 57 7.33 -10.38 -2.85
CA ASN A 57 8.24 -11.32 -3.51
C ASN A 57 7.53 -12.19 -4.55
N ILE A 58 6.29 -12.61 -4.28
CA ILE A 58 5.46 -13.34 -5.25
C ILE A 58 5.11 -12.43 -6.43
N LEU A 59 4.69 -11.19 -6.18
CA LEU A 59 4.42 -10.21 -7.23
C LEU A 59 5.62 -10.06 -8.19
N PHE A 60 6.83 -9.81 -7.69
CA PHE A 60 8.02 -9.68 -8.55
C PHE A 60 8.34 -10.96 -9.34
N LYS A 61 8.05 -12.14 -8.79
CA LYS A 61 8.16 -13.41 -9.55
C LYS A 61 7.13 -13.48 -10.68
N ILE A 62 5.89 -13.05 -10.43
CA ILE A 62 4.84 -12.96 -11.45
C ILE A 62 5.27 -12.00 -12.57
N LEU A 63 5.68 -10.78 -12.22
CA LEU A 63 6.13 -9.76 -13.19
C LEU A 63 7.28 -10.27 -14.05
N LYS A 64 8.28 -10.92 -13.43
CA LYS A 64 9.39 -11.54 -14.15
C LYS A 64 8.91 -12.59 -15.16
N ARG A 65 7.94 -13.43 -14.81
CA ARG A 65 7.39 -14.45 -15.72
C ARG A 65 6.56 -13.84 -16.84
N LEU A 66 5.83 -12.76 -16.56
CA LEU A 66 5.05 -12.01 -17.54
C LEU A 66 5.90 -11.03 -18.38
N LYS A 67 7.20 -10.93 -18.11
CA LYS A 67 8.13 -9.96 -18.74
C LYS A 67 7.67 -8.50 -18.58
N ILE A 68 7.06 -8.17 -17.44
CA ILE A 68 6.66 -6.82 -17.05
C ILE A 68 7.77 -6.22 -16.19
N SER A 69 8.12 -4.95 -16.44
CA SER A 69 9.06 -4.20 -15.59
C SER A 69 8.51 -4.07 -14.17
N GLY A 70 9.34 -4.35 -13.16
CA GLY A 70 9.00 -4.12 -11.75
C GLY A 70 9.54 -2.79 -11.19
N LYS A 71 10.20 -1.97 -12.01
CA LYS A 71 10.94 -0.78 -11.56
C LYS A 71 10.04 0.23 -10.83
N GLU A 72 8.83 0.42 -11.35
CA GLU A 72 7.80 1.30 -10.82
C GLU A 72 7.26 0.82 -9.46
N LEU A 73 7.51 -0.44 -9.10
CA LEU A 73 7.05 -1.09 -7.87
C LEU A 73 8.15 -1.26 -6.82
N GLU A 74 9.41 -0.94 -7.12
CA GLU A 74 10.49 -0.87 -6.13
C GLU A 74 10.15 -0.01 -4.89
N PRO A 75 9.38 1.10 -5.00
CA PRO A 75 8.97 1.88 -3.84
C PRO A 75 8.10 1.13 -2.81
N LEU A 76 7.53 -0.03 -3.14
CA LEU A 76 6.70 -0.84 -2.23
C LEU A 76 7.39 -1.13 -0.89
N TYR A 77 8.71 -1.38 -0.90
CA TYR A 77 9.45 -1.60 0.34
C TYR A 77 9.49 -0.37 1.24
N ARG A 78 9.67 0.81 0.63
CA ARG A 78 9.71 2.09 1.36
C ARG A 78 8.33 2.46 1.88
N LEU A 79 7.27 2.23 1.08
CA LEU A 79 5.88 2.43 1.51
C LEU A 79 5.54 1.57 2.74
N ASN A 80 5.94 0.30 2.75
CA ASN A 80 5.76 -0.58 3.91
C ASN A 80 6.52 -0.08 5.14
N THR A 81 7.75 0.40 4.93
CA THR A 81 8.56 0.99 6.00
C THR A 81 7.84 2.20 6.60
N ILE A 82 7.38 3.14 5.78
CA ILE A 82 6.64 4.33 6.24
C ILE A 82 5.34 3.92 6.95
N ARG A 83 4.59 2.96 6.40
CA ARG A 83 3.38 2.42 7.05
C ARG A 83 3.69 1.88 8.44
N ASN A 84 4.83 1.20 8.63
CA ASN A 84 5.23 0.72 9.95
C ASN A 84 5.56 1.87 10.92
N TYR A 85 6.21 2.95 10.47
CA TYR A 85 6.38 4.15 11.30
C TYR A 85 5.03 4.69 11.79
N PHE A 86 4.04 4.82 10.90
CA PHE A 86 2.69 5.28 11.27
C PHE A 86 1.91 4.27 12.14
N ALA A 87 2.13 2.97 11.96
CA ALA A 87 1.51 1.93 12.79
C ALA A 87 1.99 2.00 14.26
N HIS A 88 3.24 2.42 14.47
CA HIS A 88 3.89 2.47 15.78
C HIS A 88 4.06 3.89 16.35
N VAL A 89 3.32 4.88 15.82
CA VAL A 89 3.39 6.29 16.22
C VAL A 89 3.10 6.55 17.72
N ASN A 90 2.56 5.59 18.46
CA ASN A 90 2.23 5.75 19.88
C ASN A 90 3.40 5.42 20.84
N GLN A 91 4.58 5.09 20.33
CA GLN A 91 5.77 4.72 21.13
C GLN A 91 6.56 5.96 21.59
N HIS A 92 5.98 6.72 22.50
CA HIS A 92 6.65 7.91 23.06
C HIS A 92 7.76 7.54 24.04
N ILE A 93 8.91 8.20 23.92
CA ILE A 93 9.95 8.28 24.95
C ILE A 93 9.95 9.70 25.52
N ILE A 94 10.06 9.81 26.84
CA ILE A 94 10.26 11.08 27.54
C ILE A 94 11.76 11.28 27.71
N ASP A 95 12.31 12.35 27.15
CA ASP A 95 13.73 12.66 27.32
C ASP A 95 14.03 13.27 28.70
N ILE A 96 15.31 13.49 29.00
CA ILE A 96 15.78 14.07 30.27
C ILE A 96 15.23 15.51 30.46
N SER A 97 14.85 16.20 29.38
CA SER A 97 14.22 17.52 29.42
C SER A 97 12.70 17.49 29.66
N GLY A 98 12.12 16.28 29.79
CA GLY A 98 10.68 16.08 29.96
C GLY A 98 9.87 16.18 28.67
N LYS A 99 10.53 16.30 27.50
CA LYS A 99 9.84 16.36 26.21
C LYS A 99 9.58 14.95 25.69
N ALA A 100 8.32 14.67 25.37
CA ALA A 100 7.92 13.42 24.72
C ALA A 100 8.22 13.48 23.22
N ARG A 101 8.93 12.48 22.69
CA ARG A 101 9.17 12.31 21.25
C ARG A 101 9.03 10.84 20.86
N ILE A 102 8.81 10.59 19.57
CA ILE A 102 8.85 9.24 19.00
C ILE A 102 10.25 9.06 18.39
N PRO A 103 11.08 8.16 18.93
CA PRO A 103 12.45 7.97 18.44
C PRO A 103 12.45 7.37 17.03
N ASP A 104 13.42 7.73 16.21
CA ASP A 104 13.70 6.97 15.00
C ASP A 104 14.38 5.64 15.40
N PRO A 105 13.83 4.46 15.03
CA PRO A 105 14.48 3.17 15.31
C PRO A 105 15.86 3.02 14.67
N LYS A 106 16.22 3.84 13.67
CA LYS A 106 17.57 3.86 13.09
C LYS A 106 18.54 4.78 13.81
N ASP A 107 18.02 5.79 14.50
CA ASP A 107 18.80 6.80 15.20
C ASP A 107 17.99 7.30 16.39
N SER A 108 18.19 6.66 17.54
CA SER A 108 17.42 6.93 18.75
C SER A 108 17.59 8.36 19.27
N GLU A 109 18.61 9.11 18.84
CA GLU A 109 18.81 10.51 19.20
C GLU A 109 17.87 11.46 18.45
N LYS A 110 17.34 11.01 17.29
CA LYS A 110 16.45 11.81 16.43
C LYS A 110 14.97 11.46 16.64
N GLY A 111 14.12 12.47 16.49
CA GLY A 111 12.68 12.28 16.40
C GLY A 111 12.26 11.96 14.97
N VAL A 112 11.23 11.15 14.81
CA VAL A 112 10.65 10.87 13.48
C VAL A 112 9.91 12.11 12.96
N ASN A 113 10.23 12.54 11.73
CA ASN A 113 9.49 13.58 11.03
C ASN A 113 8.30 12.97 10.24
N PHE A 114 7.15 12.83 10.90
CA PHE A 114 5.96 12.23 10.30
C PHE A 114 5.40 13.03 9.11
N GLU A 115 5.61 14.34 9.08
CA GLU A 115 5.14 15.20 7.98
C GLU A 115 5.90 14.91 6.69
N GLU A 116 7.23 14.79 6.77
CA GLU A 116 8.06 14.41 5.62
C GLU A 116 7.77 12.98 5.16
N LEU A 117 7.61 12.04 6.09
CA LEU A 117 7.25 10.65 5.75
C LEU A 117 5.88 10.58 5.06
N TYR A 118 4.91 11.40 5.49
CA TYR A 118 3.60 11.45 4.86
C TYR A 118 3.67 11.97 3.41
N LYS A 119 4.39 13.08 3.18
CA LYS A 119 4.61 13.61 1.82
C LYS A 119 5.29 12.58 0.92
N GLU A 120 6.35 11.96 1.42
CA GLU A 120 7.05 10.89 0.70
C GLU A 120 6.12 9.72 0.36
N TYR A 121 5.24 9.33 1.31
CA TYR A 121 4.28 8.27 1.11
C TYR A 121 3.31 8.59 -0.03
N VAL A 122 2.66 9.76 0.01
CA VAL A 122 1.64 10.15 -0.99
C VAL A 122 2.21 10.21 -2.40
N GLU A 123 3.44 10.71 -2.55
CA GLU A 123 4.12 10.77 -3.85
C GLU A 123 4.40 9.37 -4.42
N LYS A 124 4.95 8.47 -3.59
CA LYS A 124 5.30 7.10 -4.00
C LYS A 124 4.05 6.23 -4.23
N ASP A 125 3.05 6.36 -3.35
CA ASP A 125 1.77 5.65 -3.42
C ASP A 125 1.07 5.92 -4.76
N LYS A 126 1.04 7.18 -5.21
CA LYS A 126 0.43 7.55 -6.49
C LYS A 126 1.03 6.80 -7.68
N VAL A 127 2.36 6.68 -7.74
CA VAL A 127 3.07 5.98 -8.82
C VAL A 127 2.80 4.48 -8.76
N VAL A 128 2.93 3.89 -7.58
CA VAL A 128 2.76 2.45 -7.36
C VAL A 128 1.31 2.02 -7.64
N CYS A 129 0.33 2.76 -7.09
CA CYS A 129 -1.09 2.49 -7.26
C CYS A 129 -1.50 2.51 -8.74
N LYS A 130 -1.05 3.54 -9.48
CA LYS A 130 -1.28 3.63 -10.92
C LYS A 130 -0.75 2.40 -11.65
N HIS A 131 0.48 1.97 -11.36
CA HIS A 131 1.09 0.85 -12.05
C HIS A 131 0.46 -0.51 -11.69
N LEU A 132 0.09 -0.72 -10.42
CA LEU A 132 -0.67 -1.91 -10.01
C LEU A 132 -2.02 -1.97 -10.72
N TYR A 133 -2.71 -0.84 -10.85
CA TYR A 133 -3.97 -0.76 -11.59
C TYR A 133 -3.78 -1.12 -13.07
N GLU A 134 -2.76 -0.57 -13.73
CA GLU A 134 -2.42 -0.91 -15.12
C GLU A 134 -2.14 -2.40 -15.29
N ILE A 135 -1.42 -3.03 -14.35
CA ILE A 135 -1.18 -4.48 -14.39
C ILE A 135 -2.52 -5.23 -14.30
N ILE A 136 -3.38 -4.88 -13.34
CA ILE A 136 -4.68 -5.53 -13.15
C ILE A 136 -5.54 -5.43 -14.42
N GLN A 137 -5.62 -4.25 -15.04
CA GLN A 137 -6.39 -4.03 -16.27
C GLN A 137 -5.88 -4.85 -17.46
N ASN A 138 -4.56 -5.05 -17.54
CA ASN A 138 -3.93 -5.80 -18.63
C ASN A 138 -3.92 -7.32 -18.41
N MET A 139 -4.17 -7.78 -17.18
CA MET A 139 -4.37 -9.21 -16.95
C MET A 139 -5.76 -9.61 -17.47
N LYS A 140 -5.80 -10.51 -18.44
CA LYS A 140 -7.04 -11.18 -18.84
C LYS A 140 -7.59 -11.90 -17.61
N ILE A 141 -8.73 -11.45 -17.11
CA ILE A 141 -9.50 -12.19 -16.12
C ILE A 141 -10.46 -13.05 -16.93
N ASP A 142 -10.24 -14.36 -16.96
CA ASP A 142 -11.22 -15.26 -17.59
C ASP A 142 -12.52 -15.16 -16.78
N GLY A 143 -13.53 -14.51 -17.35
CA GLY A 143 -14.86 -14.34 -16.75
C GLY A 143 -15.18 -12.96 -16.13
N LEU A 144 -14.33 -11.94 -16.27
CA LEU A 144 -14.71 -10.56 -15.94
C LEU A 144 -14.45 -9.63 -17.15
N ASP A 145 -15.52 -9.28 -17.85
CA ASP A 145 -15.48 -8.27 -18.90
C ASP A 145 -15.40 -6.88 -18.25
N VAL A 146 -14.18 -6.43 -17.97
CA VAL A 146 -13.92 -5.12 -17.32
C VAL A 146 -14.18 -3.95 -18.29
N THR A 147 -14.64 -4.20 -19.53
CA THR A 147 -14.94 -3.13 -20.51
C THR A 147 -16.21 -2.32 -20.21
N THR A 148 -16.89 -2.55 -19.09
CA THR A 148 -18.17 -1.88 -18.77
C THR A 148 -18.12 -0.79 -17.71
N VAL A 149 -16.95 -0.39 -17.19
CA VAL A 149 -16.88 0.87 -16.42
C VAL A 149 -16.61 2.03 -17.39
N LYS A 150 -17.65 2.43 -18.13
CA LYS A 150 -17.67 3.79 -18.69
C LYS A 150 -17.60 4.76 -17.51
N SER A 151 -16.57 5.60 -17.49
CA SER A 151 -16.51 6.76 -16.60
C SER A 151 -17.87 7.46 -16.60
N PRO A 152 -18.48 7.76 -15.44
CA PRO A 152 -19.65 8.61 -15.41
C PRO A 152 -19.25 9.95 -16.04
N ASP A 153 -19.91 10.33 -17.13
CA ASP A 153 -19.76 11.63 -17.76
C ASP A 153 -19.94 12.71 -16.69
N MET A 154 -18.87 13.43 -16.36
CA MET A 154 -18.88 14.67 -15.56
C MET A 154 -19.45 15.83 -16.38
N LYS A 155 -20.58 15.62 -17.05
CA LYS A 155 -21.35 16.62 -17.78
C LYS A 155 -22.80 16.53 -17.34
N ASN A 156 -23.08 16.96 -16.11
CA ASN A 156 -24.36 17.51 -15.66
C ASN A 156 -24.28 17.76 -14.15
N ARG A 157 -23.49 18.76 -13.77
CA ARG A 157 -23.65 19.49 -12.51
C ARG A 157 -23.59 20.96 -12.84
N ASP A 158 -24.58 21.41 -13.59
CA ASP A 158 -24.95 22.83 -13.77
C ASP A 158 -26.37 22.84 -14.34
N LYS A 159 -27.35 22.52 -13.50
CA LYS A 159 -28.74 23.02 -13.57
C LYS A 159 -29.34 22.96 -12.17
#